data_AF-A0A060CNK2-F1
#
_entry.id   AF-A0A060CNK2-F1
#
_cell.length_a   1.000
_cell.length_b   1.000
_cell.length_c   1.000
_cell.angle_alpha   90.00
_cell.angle_beta   90.00
_cell.angle_gamma   90.00
#
_symmetry.space_group_name_H-M   'P 1'
#
loop_
_entity.id
_entity.type
_entity.pdbx_description
1 polymer ?
#
loop_
_entity_poly.entity_id
_entity_poly.type
_entity_poly.pdbx_seq_one_letter_code
_entity_poly.pdbx_strand_id
1 'polypeptide(L)'
;APKLYRSVAAFSGCARTSDPVGQQYIRFVVEDRGGGNMVNMWGPLDGPGWRANDPYLNAEKLRGTKIYMTSGSGLPGSHETLNDPLIGGNPLTLANQVVLGGIIEAAIDQCTRQMAERLAQLRIPADVDLRPVGTHSWGYWQDDMYRTWPSIARDLA
;
A
#
# COMPACT_ATOMS: atom_id res chain seq x y z
N ALA A 1 -5.83 -17.81 -1.08
CA ALA A 1 -4.92 -18.97 -1.12
C ALA A 1 -4.08 -19.06 0.17
N PRO A 2 -4.67 -19.44 1.32
CA PRO A 2 -3.98 -19.40 2.62
C PRO A 2 -2.78 -20.37 2.77
N LYS A 3 -2.52 -21.20 1.75
CA LYS A 3 -1.49 -22.24 1.76
C LYS A 3 -0.45 -22.12 0.64
N LEU A 4 -0.66 -21.19 -0.29
CA LEU A 4 0.29 -20.98 -1.41
C LEU A 4 1.37 -19.98 -1.00
N TYR A 5 0.97 -18.86 -0.39
CA TYR A 5 1.89 -17.81 0.05
C TYR A 5 2.17 -17.96 1.55
N ARG A 6 3.44 -18.23 1.91
CA ARG A 6 3.90 -18.33 3.31
C ARG A 6 3.99 -16.96 3.98
N SER A 7 4.41 -15.95 3.22
CA SER A 7 4.48 -14.55 3.62
C SER A 7 3.91 -13.63 2.54
N VAL A 8 3.45 -12.46 2.94
CA VAL A 8 2.98 -11.37 2.06
C VAL A 8 3.51 -10.03 2.57
N ALA A 9 3.84 -9.13 1.65
CA ALA A 9 4.25 -7.78 1.97
C ALA A 9 3.44 -6.77 1.16
N ALA A 10 2.99 -5.70 1.82
CA ALA A 10 2.32 -4.57 1.19
C ALA A 10 3.10 -3.28 1.51
N PHE A 11 3.80 -2.74 0.51
CA PHE A 11 4.52 -1.48 0.62
C PHE A 11 3.64 -0.36 0.08
N SER A 12 3.22 0.54 0.95
CA SER A 12 2.32 1.64 0.61
C SER A 12 1.04 1.17 -0.11
N GLY A 13 0.34 0.20 0.50
CA GLY A 13 -0.90 -0.36 -0.02
C GLY A 13 -2.15 0.10 0.74
N CYS A 14 -3.26 0.33 0.05
CA CYS A 14 -4.58 0.48 0.68
C CYS A 14 -5.36 -0.83 0.55
N ALA A 15 -5.59 -1.51 1.69
CA ALA A 15 -6.28 -2.80 1.75
C ALA A 15 -7.81 -2.70 1.65
N ARG A 16 -8.38 -1.50 1.80
CA ARG A 16 -9.82 -1.25 1.72
C ARG A 16 -10.17 -0.89 0.30
N THR A 17 -11.00 -1.68 -0.35
CA THR A 17 -11.29 -1.53 -1.79
C THR A 17 -12.78 -1.42 -2.10
N SER A 18 -13.64 -1.90 -1.20
CA SER A 18 -15.08 -2.01 -1.42
C SER A 18 -15.90 -0.85 -0.87
N ASP A 19 -15.32 0.03 -0.05
CA ASP A 19 -15.99 1.23 0.43
C ASP A 19 -15.76 2.44 -0.52
N PRO A 20 -16.52 3.55 -0.36
CA PRO A 20 -16.40 4.69 -1.26
C PRO A 20 -15.00 5.28 -1.36
N VAL A 21 -14.21 5.28 -0.28
CA VAL A 21 -12.86 5.84 -0.27
C VAL A 21 -11.91 4.92 -1.05
N GLY A 22 -11.96 3.61 -0.77
CA GLY A 22 -11.21 2.59 -1.51
C GLY A 22 -11.52 2.57 -3.01
N GLN A 23 -12.82 2.67 -3.37
CA GLN A 23 -13.25 2.74 -4.76
C GLN A 23 -12.74 4.00 -5.46
N GLN A 24 -12.68 5.16 -4.79
CA GLN A 24 -12.10 6.38 -5.38
C GLN A 24 -10.59 6.24 -5.65
N TYR A 25 -9.82 5.62 -4.76
CA TYR A 25 -8.41 5.34 -5.05
C TYR A 25 -8.24 4.44 -6.27
N ILE A 26 -9.04 3.38 -6.36
CA ILE A 26 -9.00 2.46 -7.50
C ILE A 26 -9.44 3.18 -8.78
N ARG A 27 -10.44 4.07 -8.71
CA ARG A 27 -10.87 4.88 -9.84
C ARG A 27 -9.76 5.78 -10.36
N PHE A 28 -9.07 6.47 -9.48
CA PHE A 28 -7.95 7.34 -9.83
C PHE A 28 -6.86 6.58 -10.60
N VAL A 29 -6.57 5.34 -10.22
CA VAL A 29 -5.56 4.52 -10.89
C VAL A 29 -6.10 3.90 -12.18
N VAL A 30 -7.25 3.24 -12.13
CA VAL A 30 -7.79 2.44 -13.25
C VAL A 30 -8.39 3.31 -14.33
N GLU A 31 -9.21 4.30 -13.98
CA GLU A 31 -9.92 5.16 -14.94
C GLU A 31 -9.08 6.39 -15.28
N ASP A 32 -8.74 7.23 -14.30
CA ASP A 32 -8.15 8.55 -14.58
C ASP A 32 -6.74 8.44 -15.16
N ARG A 33 -5.92 7.52 -14.63
CA ARG A 33 -4.55 7.27 -15.16
C ARG A 33 -4.51 6.18 -16.22
N GLY A 34 -5.28 5.12 -16.05
CA GLY A 34 -5.23 3.94 -16.92
C GLY A 34 -6.16 3.97 -18.13
N GLY A 35 -7.16 4.85 -18.16
CA GLY A 35 -8.20 4.88 -19.20
C GLY A 35 -9.11 3.64 -19.20
N GLY A 36 -9.08 2.84 -18.14
CA GLY A 36 -9.89 1.65 -17.96
C GLY A 36 -11.29 1.95 -17.44
N ASN A 37 -12.05 0.88 -17.19
CA ASN A 37 -13.36 0.95 -16.54
C ASN A 37 -13.34 0.03 -15.32
N MET A 38 -13.57 0.60 -14.13
CA MET A 38 -13.49 -0.15 -12.88
C MET A 38 -14.53 -1.27 -12.78
N VAL A 39 -15.67 -1.15 -13.47
CA VAL A 39 -16.71 -2.18 -13.51
C VAL A 39 -16.26 -3.43 -14.27
N ASN A 40 -15.31 -3.31 -15.20
CA ASN A 40 -14.74 -4.46 -15.90
C ASN A 40 -13.82 -5.30 -14.99
N MET A 41 -13.31 -4.73 -13.90
CA MET A 41 -12.37 -5.40 -13.00
C MET A 41 -13.09 -6.40 -12.09
N TRP A 42 -14.11 -5.96 -11.35
CA TRP A 42 -14.82 -6.76 -10.34
C TRP A 42 -16.36 -6.68 -10.44
N GLY A 43 -16.89 -6.25 -11.58
CA GLY A 43 -18.32 -6.06 -11.79
C GLY A 43 -18.83 -4.74 -11.20
N PRO A 44 -20.17 -4.58 -11.09
CA PRO A 44 -20.78 -3.36 -10.58
C PRO A 44 -20.23 -2.95 -9.22
N LEU A 45 -20.04 -1.65 -9.01
CA LEU A 45 -19.64 -1.08 -7.72
C LEU A 45 -20.57 -1.58 -6.60
N ASP A 46 -20.00 -1.73 -5.40
CA ASP A 46 -20.67 -2.30 -4.21
C ASP A 46 -21.15 -3.76 -4.37
N GLY A 47 -20.93 -4.36 -5.53
CA GLY A 47 -21.28 -5.73 -5.83
C GLY A 47 -20.42 -6.77 -5.10
N PRO A 48 -20.78 -8.06 -5.20
CA PRO A 48 -20.07 -9.14 -4.52
C PRO A 48 -18.60 -9.27 -4.93
N GLY A 49 -18.25 -8.90 -6.17
CA GLY A 49 -16.87 -8.92 -6.65
C GLY A 49 -15.96 -7.97 -5.87
N TRP A 50 -16.42 -6.76 -5.56
CA TRP A 50 -15.67 -5.79 -4.76
C TRP A 50 -15.44 -6.30 -3.34
N ARG A 51 -16.49 -6.82 -2.68
CA ARG A 51 -16.38 -7.38 -1.32
C ARG A 51 -15.49 -8.64 -1.27
N ALA A 52 -15.50 -9.45 -2.33
CA ALA A 52 -14.66 -10.63 -2.43
C ALA A 52 -13.16 -10.29 -2.58
N ASN A 53 -12.86 -9.14 -3.17
CA ASN A 53 -11.50 -8.65 -3.42
C ASN A 53 -11.10 -7.51 -2.46
N ASP A 54 -11.75 -7.40 -1.30
CA ASP A 54 -11.40 -6.45 -0.25
C ASP A 54 -10.61 -7.16 0.87
N PRO A 55 -9.27 -7.01 0.93
CA PRO A 55 -8.46 -7.62 1.98
C PRO A 55 -8.87 -7.23 3.41
N TYR A 56 -9.40 -6.03 3.63
CA TYR A 56 -9.85 -5.59 4.96
C TYR A 56 -11.09 -6.36 5.43
N LEU A 57 -12.09 -6.53 4.56
CA LEU A 57 -13.26 -7.36 4.86
C LEU A 57 -12.89 -8.84 5.00
N ASN A 58 -11.91 -9.30 4.23
CA ASN A 58 -11.47 -10.68 4.21
C ASN A 58 -10.27 -10.97 5.12
N ALA A 59 -9.90 -10.05 6.02
CA ALA A 59 -8.65 -10.09 6.79
C ALA A 59 -8.48 -11.39 7.60
N GLU A 60 -9.57 -12.01 8.06
CA GLU A 60 -9.51 -13.28 8.78
C GLU A 60 -8.90 -14.42 7.95
N LYS A 61 -9.04 -14.37 6.62
CA LYS A 61 -8.45 -15.35 5.70
C LYS A 61 -6.92 -15.26 5.62
N LEU A 62 -6.31 -14.23 6.20
CA LEU A 62 -4.86 -14.08 6.32
C LEU A 62 -4.28 -14.81 7.54
N ARG A 63 -5.13 -15.42 8.38
CA ARG A 63 -4.66 -16.17 9.55
C ARG A 63 -3.71 -17.30 9.10
N GLY A 64 -2.52 -17.31 9.70
CA GLY A 64 -1.47 -18.27 9.39
C GLY A 64 -0.47 -17.78 8.32
N THR A 65 -0.73 -16.68 7.63
CA THR A 65 0.22 -16.02 6.74
C THR A 65 1.06 -15.01 7.53
N LYS A 66 2.36 -14.92 7.22
CA LYS A 66 3.23 -13.86 7.77
C LYS A 66 3.01 -12.57 6.99
N ILE A 67 2.67 -11.49 7.67
CA ILE A 67 2.22 -10.24 7.04
C ILE A 67 3.22 -9.14 7.37
N TYR A 68 3.69 -8.45 6.34
CA TYR A 68 4.54 -7.25 6.43
C TYR A 68 3.81 -6.08 5.77
N MET A 69 3.71 -4.94 6.44
CA MET A 69 3.11 -3.74 5.87
C MET A 69 3.97 -2.52 6.17
N THR A 70 4.14 -1.64 5.19
CA THR A 70 4.88 -0.38 5.37
C THR A 70 4.09 0.80 4.81
N SER A 71 4.22 1.96 5.45
CA SER A 71 3.78 3.25 4.92
C SER A 71 4.69 4.39 5.40
N GLY A 72 4.74 5.47 4.63
CA GLY A 72 5.23 6.77 5.07
C GLY A 72 4.09 7.67 5.56
N SER A 73 4.42 8.82 6.13
CA SER A 73 3.41 9.80 6.58
C SER A 73 2.93 10.75 5.48
N GLY A 74 3.58 10.76 4.32
CA GLY A 74 3.44 11.77 3.28
C GLY A 74 4.32 13.00 3.46
N LEU A 75 5.00 13.14 4.61
CA LEU A 75 5.98 14.21 4.80
C LEU A 75 7.27 13.91 4.04
N PRO A 76 7.92 14.92 3.43
CA PRO A 76 9.22 14.76 2.80
C PRO A 76 10.25 14.11 3.72
N GLY A 77 11.02 13.18 3.17
CA GLY A 77 12.13 12.51 3.84
C GLY A 77 13.39 12.49 2.97
N SER A 78 14.18 11.42 3.08
CA SER A 78 15.49 11.31 2.41
C SER A 78 15.43 11.32 0.88
N HIS A 79 14.30 10.93 0.28
CA HIS A 79 14.14 10.88 -1.19
C HIS A 79 13.55 12.16 -1.79
N GLU A 80 13.18 13.16 -0.99
CA GLU A 80 12.69 14.45 -1.45
C GLU A 80 13.83 15.47 -1.59
N THR A 81 14.83 15.13 -2.39
CA THR A 81 15.99 15.98 -2.67
C THR A 81 16.36 15.97 -4.15
N LEU A 82 16.89 17.09 -4.65
CA LEU A 82 17.35 17.19 -6.04
C LEU A 82 18.49 16.22 -6.36
N ASN A 83 19.26 15.81 -5.35
CA ASN A 83 20.37 14.86 -5.50
C ASN A 83 19.91 13.41 -5.52
N ASP A 84 18.62 13.14 -5.29
CA ASP A 84 18.10 11.78 -5.37
C ASP A 84 18.18 11.30 -6.83
N PRO A 85 18.74 10.10 -7.09
CA PRO A 85 18.88 9.59 -8.45
C PRO A 85 17.55 9.49 -9.22
N LEU A 86 16.44 9.26 -8.54
CA LEU A 86 15.10 9.16 -9.13
C LEU A 86 14.47 10.53 -9.42
N ILE A 87 14.94 11.58 -8.75
CA ILE A 87 14.60 12.98 -9.06
C ILE A 87 15.46 13.51 -10.22
N GLY A 88 16.73 13.10 -10.27
CA GLY A 88 17.65 13.41 -11.37
C GLY A 88 17.91 14.90 -11.53
N GLY A 89 17.93 15.66 -10.43
CA GLY A 89 18.12 17.11 -10.46
C GLY A 89 16.94 17.92 -11.03
N ASN A 90 15.80 17.30 -11.34
CA ASN A 90 14.64 17.98 -11.91
C ASN A 90 13.71 18.56 -10.82
N PRO A 91 13.58 19.89 -10.70
CA PRO A 91 12.73 20.51 -9.67
C PRO A 91 11.24 20.22 -9.84
N LEU A 92 10.76 20.01 -11.07
CA LEU A 92 9.35 19.67 -11.31
C LEU A 92 9.03 18.25 -10.87
N THR A 93 9.95 17.31 -11.09
CA THR A 93 9.83 15.94 -10.58
C THR A 93 9.80 15.93 -9.05
N LEU A 94 10.70 16.69 -8.42
CA LEU A 94 10.73 16.85 -6.97
C LEU A 94 9.42 17.43 -6.43
N ALA A 95 8.95 18.53 -7.02
CA ALA A 95 7.69 19.16 -6.62
C ALA A 95 6.50 18.21 -6.77
N ASN A 96 6.45 17.45 -7.87
CA ASN A 96 5.41 16.45 -8.07
C ASN A 96 5.48 15.33 -7.03
N GLN A 97 6.67 14.81 -6.71
CA GLN A 97 6.83 13.77 -5.69
C GLN A 97 6.44 14.26 -4.29
N VAL A 98 6.87 15.46 -3.90
CA VAL A 98 6.51 16.09 -2.62
C VAL A 98 5.01 16.27 -2.51
N VAL A 99 4.37 16.86 -3.53
CA VAL A 99 2.96 17.24 -3.47
C VAL A 99 2.07 16.02 -3.72
N LEU A 100 2.16 15.41 -4.90
CA LEU A 100 1.27 14.31 -5.28
C LEU A 100 1.64 13.03 -4.53
N GLY A 101 2.93 12.71 -4.44
CA GLY A 101 3.40 11.55 -3.68
C GLY A 101 3.13 11.69 -2.18
N GLY A 102 3.27 12.89 -1.62
CA GLY A 102 2.91 13.17 -0.22
C GLY A 102 1.42 12.99 0.07
N ILE A 103 0.54 13.55 -0.78
CA ILE A 103 -0.92 13.40 -0.64
C ILE A 103 -1.35 11.93 -0.73
N ILE A 104 -0.82 11.19 -1.71
CA ILE A 104 -1.14 9.77 -1.86
C ILE A 104 -0.67 8.99 -0.63
N GLU A 105 0.56 9.19 -0.18
CA GLU A 105 1.09 8.43 0.96
C GLU A 105 0.34 8.72 2.26
N ALA A 106 -0.05 9.98 2.52
CA ALA A 106 -0.85 10.33 3.70
C ALA A 106 -2.19 9.58 3.74
N ALA A 107 -2.82 9.42 2.58
CA ALA A 107 -4.02 8.61 2.41
C ALA A 107 -3.75 7.11 2.65
N ILE A 108 -2.65 6.59 2.09
CA ILE A 108 -2.24 5.20 2.27
C ILE A 108 -1.87 4.89 3.73
N ASP A 109 -1.25 5.82 4.45
CA ASP A 109 -0.92 5.65 5.88
C ASP A 109 -2.17 5.37 6.70
N GLN A 110 -3.25 6.12 6.44
CA GLN A 110 -4.54 5.90 7.08
C GLN A 110 -5.11 4.51 6.75
N CYS A 111 -5.06 4.10 5.47
CA CYS A 111 -5.49 2.74 5.09
C CYS A 111 -4.67 1.65 5.79
N THR A 112 -3.34 1.82 5.87
CA THR A 112 -2.42 0.87 6.46
C THR A 112 -2.66 0.72 7.96
N ARG A 113 -2.85 1.85 8.67
CA ARG A 113 -3.23 1.87 10.09
C ARG A 113 -4.54 1.13 10.33
N GLN A 114 -5.57 1.39 9.52
CA GLN A 114 -6.85 0.70 9.65
C GLN A 114 -6.72 -0.80 9.43
N MET A 115 -5.93 -1.24 8.46
CA MET A 115 -5.66 -2.66 8.24
C MET A 115 -4.90 -3.28 9.42
N ALA A 116 -3.90 -2.58 9.97
CA ALA A 116 -3.18 -3.02 11.16
C ALA A 116 -4.11 -3.18 12.38
N GLU A 117 -4.99 -2.20 12.61
CA GLU A 117 -6.03 -2.26 13.65
C GLU A 117 -6.96 -3.45 13.46
N ARG A 118 -7.40 -3.70 12.22
CA ARG A 118 -8.27 -4.84 11.89
C ARG A 118 -7.59 -6.18 12.16
N LEU A 119 -6.33 -6.33 11.79
CA LEU A 119 -5.54 -7.53 12.08
C LEU A 119 -5.36 -7.73 13.59
N ALA A 120 -5.09 -6.65 14.34
CA ALA A 120 -4.99 -6.68 15.79
C ALA A 120 -6.31 -7.12 16.46
N GLN A 121 -7.45 -6.59 16.02
CA GLN A 121 -8.79 -7.00 16.50
C GLN A 121 -9.04 -8.50 16.27
N LEU A 122 -8.57 -9.04 15.15
CA LEU A 122 -8.69 -10.47 14.79
C LEU A 122 -7.61 -11.35 15.43
N ARG A 123 -6.69 -10.74 16.20
CA ARG A 123 -5.51 -11.39 16.79
C ARG A 123 -4.66 -12.12 15.75
N ILE A 124 -4.41 -11.46 14.61
CA ILE A 124 -3.53 -11.92 13.55
C ILE A 124 -2.26 -11.07 13.62
N PRO A 125 -1.08 -11.68 13.87
CA PRO A 125 0.16 -10.92 13.96
C PRO A 125 0.57 -10.38 12.59
N ALA A 126 1.05 -9.15 12.56
CA ALA A 126 1.64 -8.50 11.40
C ALA A 126 2.82 -7.64 11.87
N ASP A 127 3.83 -7.55 11.03
CA ASP A 127 4.95 -6.61 11.17
C ASP A 127 4.57 -5.34 10.38
N VAL A 128 4.48 -4.21 11.08
CA VAL A 128 3.95 -2.96 10.52
C VAL A 128 4.94 -1.84 10.80
N ASP A 129 5.49 -1.26 9.74
CA ASP A 129 6.44 -0.15 9.80
C ASP A 129 5.79 1.14 9.27
N LEU A 130 5.39 2.02 10.20
CA LEU A 130 4.77 3.31 9.92
C LEU A 130 5.80 4.41 10.13
N ARG A 131 6.46 4.84 9.05
CA ARG A 131 7.54 5.82 9.13
C ARG A 131 6.96 7.23 9.38
N PRO A 132 7.67 8.07 10.16
CA PRO A 132 7.24 9.45 10.41
C PRO A 132 7.40 10.36 9.18
N VAL A 133 8.12 9.89 8.15
CA VAL A 133 8.36 10.56 6.86
C VAL A 133 8.28 9.53 5.74
N GLY A 134 8.18 10.02 4.51
CA GLY A 134 8.15 9.22 3.29
C GLY A 134 6.96 9.57 2.41
N THR A 135 7.18 9.57 1.10
CA THR A 135 6.17 9.84 0.07
C THR A 135 5.91 8.58 -0.76
N HIS A 136 4.86 8.61 -1.59
CA HIS A 136 4.49 7.51 -2.47
C HIS A 136 5.43 7.42 -3.68
N SER A 137 6.67 6.99 -3.43
CA SER A 137 7.76 7.00 -4.41
C SER A 137 8.68 5.79 -4.31
N TRP A 138 9.39 5.53 -5.42
CA TRP A 138 10.20 4.32 -5.60
C TRP A 138 11.34 4.17 -4.60
N GLY A 139 11.97 5.27 -4.16
CA GLY A 139 13.08 5.22 -3.19
C GLY A 139 12.65 4.55 -1.88
N TYR A 140 11.51 4.97 -1.33
CA TYR A 140 10.97 4.37 -0.11
C TYR A 140 10.54 2.90 -0.29
N TRP A 141 10.03 2.53 -1.48
CA TRP A 141 9.70 1.13 -1.77
C TRP A 141 10.95 0.24 -1.88
N GLN A 142 12.05 0.79 -2.41
CA GLN A 142 13.34 0.09 -2.44
C GLN A 142 13.87 -0.14 -1.02
N ASP A 143 13.83 0.89 -0.18
CA ASP A 143 14.20 0.79 1.24
C ASP A 143 13.37 -0.27 1.97
N ASP A 144 12.05 -0.28 1.75
CA ASP A 144 11.14 -1.25 2.38
C ASP A 144 11.39 -2.67 1.90
N MET A 145 11.72 -2.85 0.61
CA MET A 145 12.10 -4.13 0.07
C MET A 145 13.36 -4.66 0.78
N TYR A 146 14.42 -3.85 0.86
CA TYR A 146 15.66 -4.25 1.54
C TYR A 146 15.46 -4.54 3.03
N ARG A 147 14.63 -3.75 3.72
CA ARG A 147 14.30 -3.95 5.15
C ARG A 147 13.49 -5.23 5.38
N THR A 148 12.50 -5.49 4.52
CA THR A 148 11.54 -6.59 4.71
C THR A 148 12.07 -7.93 4.21
N TRP A 149 12.93 -7.91 3.17
CA TRP A 149 13.40 -9.11 2.49
C TRP A 149 14.04 -10.18 3.40
N PRO A 150 14.92 -9.85 4.36
CA PRO A 150 15.50 -10.87 5.25
C PRO A 150 14.45 -11.66 6.04
N SER A 151 13.35 -11.02 6.41
CA SER A 151 12.23 -11.67 7.09
C SER A 151 11.45 -12.58 6.15
N ILE A 152 11.13 -12.12 4.94
CA ILE A 152 10.48 -12.94 3.91
C ILE A 152 11.34 -14.16 3.55
N ALA A 153 12.64 -13.96 3.35
CA ALA A 153 13.56 -15.04 3.01
C ALA A 153 13.60 -16.13 4.09
N ARG A 154 13.56 -15.75 5.37
CA ARG A 154 13.48 -16.68 6.50
C ARG A 154 12.15 -17.45 6.53
N ASP A 155 11.03 -16.82 6.19
CA ASP A 155 9.72 -17.47 6.17
C ASP A 155 9.55 -18.48 5.02
N LEU A 156 10.37 -18.35 3.97
CA LEU A 156 10.37 -19.23 2.80
C LEU A 156 11.29 -20.46 2.97
N ALA A 157 12.25 -20.41 3.90
CA ALA A 157 13.08 -21.55 4.26
C ALA A 157 12.25 -22.70 4.88
#